data_AF-A0A6P8UNQ1-F1
#
_entry.id   AF-A0A6P8UNQ1-F1
#
_cell.length_a   1.000
_cell.length_b   1.000
_cell.length_c   1.000
_cell.angle_alpha   90.00
_cell.angle_beta   90.00
_cell.angle_gamma   90.00
#
_symmetry.space_group_name_H-M   'P 1'
#
loop_
_entity.id
_entity.type
_entity.pdbx_description
1 polymer ?
#
loop_
_entity_poly.entity_id
_entity_poly.type
_entity_poly.pdbx_seq_one_letter_code
_entity_poly.pdbx_strand_id
1 'polypeptide(L)'
;LRGCRLSEISCSALISALKSNLHLRHLNLSYNDLKDSGMKRVVLTLSCRHQADITLILTEHLNPLQQGLRGCRLSEISCSALISALKSNPSHLRHLNLSYNDLKDSGVELLRDLLESPDCRLETLRLELCSLSEISCSALISALKSNPSHLRDLDLSYNDLQDSGVKLLRDLLESPDCRLETLRINGETIRAKIQKTCDSDVEQEVKTDREAQQLGARGEHAGPQTAGSVPQEAPQSFSPELTTESSYRFRCPGPGEFQCASTGLVFVMAQEAELLYRAVPWEESRLQSAGKQAAGPLFDVKSSVEAAVCQLHLPHSETEDALLLDGLLSVVHITDEGLSILEPLEVTRTHVVVKVLHLSPFGLVIDKLKRLLKLRINGQVLVFLRPPGREEQILDVFLLHNNVPEEEVAVRQGGAVLIKVSSDCELDIDHSYSVHCEPEGFFIQPKSKTFKSMFGPNYHPTFQVSLMTSTERVVLKVQDQGGNEVWIYRVSLEDPRKELSQRNVPAESRDPAEEWLLSVRTEFIKRVSLPLLKDLLDKLFQFEVISESEMESAKTKSQNDGARDGAREVVDVVRNKGAAACRVLINALRELDRLLYEKLDSSQRRRIYFRSGGAKECVCM
;
A
#
# COMPACT_ATOMS: atom_id res chain seq x y z
N LEU A 1 6.81 10.51 -25.90
CA LEU A 1 7.28 9.12 -25.95
C LEU A 1 6.61 8.37 -27.11
N ARG A 2 6.68 8.93 -28.32
CA ARG A 2 6.00 8.39 -29.49
C ARG A 2 6.72 7.11 -29.96
N GLY A 3 6.01 5.98 -30.09
CA GLY A 3 6.59 4.75 -30.68
C GLY A 3 7.63 4.03 -29.83
N CYS A 4 7.67 4.30 -28.52
CA CYS A 4 8.71 3.79 -27.63
C CYS A 4 8.49 2.32 -27.19
N ARG A 5 7.41 1.66 -27.62
CA ARG A 5 7.04 0.29 -27.22
C ARG A 5 7.00 0.12 -25.69
N LEU A 6 6.29 1.03 -25.02
CA LEU A 6 6.16 1.00 -23.56
C LEU A 6 5.56 -0.33 -23.09
N SER A 7 6.34 -1.11 -22.34
CA SER A 7 5.89 -2.30 -21.60
C SER A 7 5.32 -1.91 -20.24
N GLU A 8 4.71 -2.84 -19.50
CA GLU A 8 4.18 -2.59 -18.15
C GLU A 8 5.22 -2.08 -17.14
N ILE A 9 6.46 -2.56 -17.25
CA ILE A 9 7.62 -2.05 -16.48
C ILE A 9 7.93 -0.61 -16.91
N SER A 10 7.89 -0.34 -18.21
CA SER A 10 8.12 1.00 -18.78
C SER A 10 6.99 1.97 -18.40
N CYS A 11 5.75 1.49 -18.24
CA CYS A 11 4.62 2.25 -17.75
C CYS A 11 4.85 2.71 -16.30
N SER A 12 5.34 1.82 -15.43
CA SER A 12 5.64 2.18 -14.04
C SER A 12 6.76 3.23 -13.96
N ALA A 13 7.79 3.10 -14.79
CA ALA A 13 8.84 4.12 -14.91
C ALA A 13 8.30 5.46 -15.47
N LEU A 14 7.44 5.40 -16.48
CA LEU A 14 6.74 6.57 -17.01
C LEU A 14 5.90 7.25 -15.93
N ILE A 15 5.13 6.48 -15.16
CA ILE A 15 4.29 7.01 -14.07
C ILE A 15 5.16 7.68 -13.00
N SER A 16 6.27 7.05 -12.61
CA SER A 16 7.24 7.66 -11.69
C SER A 16 7.82 8.96 -12.23
N ALA A 17 8.25 8.97 -13.51
CA ALA A 17 8.78 10.16 -14.17
C ALA A 17 7.73 11.26 -14.35
N LEU A 18 6.47 10.89 -14.59
CA LEU A 18 5.35 11.82 -14.56
C LEU A 18 5.26 12.40 -13.14
N LYS A 19 5.07 11.60 -12.10
CA LYS A 19 4.97 12.09 -10.70
C LYS A 19 6.04 13.10 -10.30
N SER A 20 7.30 12.88 -10.67
CA SER A 20 8.40 13.80 -10.34
C SER A 20 8.48 15.06 -11.21
N ASN A 21 7.83 15.09 -12.38
CA ASN A 21 7.95 16.19 -13.33
C ASN A 21 6.83 17.21 -13.16
N LEU A 22 7.11 18.34 -12.51
CA LEU A 22 6.16 19.42 -12.25
C LEU A 22 6.06 20.48 -13.38
N HIS A 23 6.44 20.17 -14.62
CA HIS A 23 6.40 21.16 -15.71
C HIS A 23 5.82 20.61 -17.02
N LEU A 24 5.41 19.34 -17.04
CA LEU A 24 4.97 18.69 -18.25
C LEU A 24 3.60 19.22 -18.71
N ARG A 25 3.58 19.89 -19.86
CA ARG A 25 2.34 20.41 -20.49
C ARG A 25 1.86 19.57 -21.67
N HIS A 26 2.75 18.78 -22.28
CA HIS A 26 2.44 17.99 -23.45
C HIS A 26 2.94 16.55 -23.26
N LEU A 27 2.01 15.60 -23.27
CA LEU A 27 2.33 14.18 -23.25
C LEU A 27 1.82 13.51 -24.53
N ASN A 28 2.76 13.09 -25.38
CA ASN A 28 2.46 12.30 -26.56
C ASN A 28 2.86 10.84 -26.33
N LEU A 29 1.84 9.96 -26.28
CA LEU A 29 1.98 8.52 -26.10
C LEU A 29 1.53 7.73 -27.32
N SER A 30 1.33 8.40 -28.46
CA SER A 30 1.00 7.75 -29.72
C SER A 30 1.97 6.59 -30.01
N TYR A 31 1.46 5.51 -30.62
CA TYR A 31 2.20 4.30 -31.00
C TYR A 31 2.81 3.52 -29.82
N ASN A 32 2.15 3.52 -28.67
CA ASN A 32 2.44 2.60 -27.57
C ASN A 32 1.22 1.74 -27.26
N ASP A 33 1.42 0.43 -27.17
CA ASP A 33 0.40 -0.53 -26.73
C ASP A 33 0.38 -0.60 -25.20
N LEU A 34 -0.24 0.41 -24.58
CA LEU A 34 -0.15 0.62 -23.14
C LEU A 34 -0.97 -0.39 -22.31
N LYS A 35 -1.71 -1.33 -22.94
CA LYS A 35 -2.75 -2.17 -22.30
C LYS A 35 -3.77 -1.34 -21.50
N ASP A 36 -4.90 -1.94 -21.12
CA ASP A 36 -5.95 -1.21 -20.40
C ASP A 36 -5.48 -0.70 -19.02
N SER A 37 -4.71 -1.53 -18.31
CA SER A 37 -4.17 -1.20 -16.99
C SER A 37 -3.15 -0.07 -17.05
N GLY A 38 -2.24 -0.08 -18.03
CA GLY A 38 -1.24 0.97 -18.20
C GLY A 38 -1.85 2.29 -18.64
N MET A 39 -2.82 2.27 -19.56
CA MET A 39 -3.57 3.45 -19.96
C MET A 39 -4.32 4.08 -18.77
N LYS A 40 -5.05 3.27 -18.01
CA LYS A 40 -5.77 3.73 -16.80
C LYS A 40 -4.81 4.40 -15.83
N ARG A 41 -3.65 3.80 -15.55
CA ARG A 41 -2.65 4.35 -14.61
C ARG A 41 -2.04 5.67 -15.10
N VAL A 42 -1.69 5.78 -16.38
CA VAL A 42 -1.14 7.03 -16.95
C VAL A 42 -2.16 8.17 -16.84
N VAL A 43 -3.42 7.93 -17.26
CA VAL A 43 -4.47 8.96 -17.23
C VAL A 43 -4.75 9.39 -15.79
N LEU A 44 -4.88 8.45 -14.86
CA LEU A 44 -5.05 8.75 -13.44
C LEU A 44 -3.88 9.57 -12.89
N THR A 45 -2.64 9.26 -13.27
CA THR A 45 -1.45 10.03 -12.86
C THR A 45 -1.51 11.48 -13.38
N LEU A 46 -2.06 11.73 -14.56
CA LEU A 46 -2.24 13.07 -15.09
C LEU A 46 -3.37 13.84 -14.38
N SER A 47 -4.42 13.13 -13.94
CA SER A 47 -5.52 13.73 -13.16
C SER A 47 -5.13 14.09 -11.72
N CYS A 48 -4.05 13.53 -11.21
CA CYS A 48 -3.53 13.69 -9.85
C CYS A 48 -2.61 14.91 -9.66
N ARG A 49 -2.67 15.90 -10.56
CA ARG A 49 -1.72 17.03 -10.55
C ARG A 49 -2.44 18.36 -10.43
N HIS A 50 -1.95 19.24 -9.57
CA HIS A 50 -2.36 20.66 -9.44
C HIS A 50 -1.89 21.56 -10.61
N GLN A 51 -1.68 21.00 -11.80
CA GLN A 51 -1.09 21.70 -12.93
C GLN A 51 -2.14 21.94 -14.00
N ALA A 52 -2.56 23.20 -14.14
CA ALA A 52 -3.45 23.64 -15.22
C ALA A 52 -2.80 23.38 -16.60
N ASP A 53 -3.60 22.89 -17.55
CA ASP A 53 -3.34 22.84 -18.99
C ASP A 53 -2.38 21.76 -19.50
N ILE A 54 -2.82 20.50 -19.39
CA ILE A 54 -2.15 19.35 -20.02
C ILE A 54 -2.78 19.05 -21.39
N THR A 55 -1.93 18.74 -22.37
CA THR A 55 -2.29 18.15 -23.66
C THR A 55 -1.91 16.68 -23.70
N LEU A 56 -2.90 15.80 -23.89
CA LEU A 56 -2.70 14.36 -24.08
C LEU A 56 -2.94 13.98 -25.54
N ILE A 57 -1.95 13.35 -26.17
CA ILE A 57 -2.01 12.91 -27.57
C ILE A 57 -1.87 11.38 -27.62
N LEU A 58 -2.93 10.74 -28.13
CA LEU A 58 -3.06 9.29 -28.29
C LEU A 58 -3.55 9.00 -29.72
N THR A 59 -2.65 8.99 -30.69
CA THR A 59 -2.99 8.80 -32.11
C THR A 59 -2.38 7.51 -32.69
N GLU A 60 -3.04 6.94 -33.68
CA GLU A 60 -2.48 5.88 -34.56
C GLU A 60 -2.03 6.50 -35.91
N HIS A 61 -1.34 5.74 -36.77
CA HIS A 61 -1.06 6.15 -38.16
C HIS A 61 -1.51 5.03 -39.09
N LEU A 62 -2.26 5.38 -40.12
CA LEU A 62 -2.50 4.54 -41.28
C LEU A 62 -1.28 4.63 -42.20
N ASN A 63 -0.22 3.85 -41.95
CA ASN A 63 0.82 3.64 -42.96
C ASN A 63 0.69 2.23 -43.53
N PRO A 64 0.16 2.06 -44.75
CA PRO A 64 -0.03 0.74 -45.38
C PRO A 64 1.27 -0.07 -45.52
N LEU A 65 2.44 0.58 -45.43
CA LEU A 65 3.75 -0.03 -45.62
C LEU A 65 4.44 -0.51 -44.33
N GLN A 66 3.82 -0.34 -43.15
CA GLN A 66 4.38 -0.82 -41.87
C GLN A 66 3.36 -1.64 -41.07
N GLN A 67 3.10 -2.88 -41.50
CA GLN A 67 2.23 -3.84 -40.79
C GLN A 67 2.80 -4.39 -39.46
N GLY A 68 3.87 -3.80 -38.91
CA GLY A 68 4.62 -4.34 -37.77
C GLY A 68 4.55 -3.53 -36.46
N LEU A 69 4.00 -2.32 -36.48
CA LEU A 69 3.85 -1.48 -35.28
C LEU A 69 2.37 -1.47 -34.90
N ARG A 70 1.99 -2.32 -33.94
CA ARG A 70 0.66 -2.26 -33.31
C ARG A 70 0.53 -0.85 -32.69
N GLY A 71 -0.35 -0.02 -33.24
CA GLY A 71 -0.65 1.32 -32.74
C GLY A 71 -1.28 1.28 -31.35
N CYS A 72 -1.70 2.44 -30.83
CA CYS A 72 -2.31 2.53 -29.50
C CYS A 72 -3.59 1.70 -29.33
N ARG A 73 -4.15 1.11 -30.40
CA ARG A 73 -5.35 0.24 -30.44
C ARG A 73 -6.23 0.49 -29.22
N LEU A 74 -6.78 1.70 -29.11
CA LEU A 74 -7.73 2.00 -28.07
C LEU A 74 -8.94 1.12 -28.35
N SER A 75 -8.98 -0.04 -27.69
CA SER A 75 -10.15 -0.90 -27.75
C SER A 75 -11.31 -0.16 -27.09
N GLU A 76 -12.53 -0.61 -27.33
CA GLU A 76 -13.71 -0.08 -26.63
C GLU A 76 -13.52 -0.11 -25.10
N ILE A 77 -12.82 -1.14 -24.59
CA ILE A 77 -12.46 -1.29 -23.17
C ILE A 77 -11.44 -0.22 -22.75
N SER A 78 -10.40 0.03 -23.55
CA SER A 78 -9.38 1.05 -23.28
C SER A 78 -9.97 2.47 -23.34
N CYS A 79 -10.91 2.72 -24.25
CA CYS A 79 -11.64 3.99 -24.37
C CYS A 79 -12.56 4.21 -23.17
N SER A 80 -13.31 3.18 -22.76
CA SER A 80 -14.13 3.21 -21.54
C SER A 80 -13.29 3.46 -20.29
N ALA A 81 -12.11 2.84 -20.18
CA ALA A 81 -11.18 3.07 -19.07
C ALA A 81 -10.61 4.50 -19.06
N LEU A 82 -10.22 5.04 -20.23
CA LEU A 82 -9.78 6.43 -20.38
C LEU A 82 -10.89 7.40 -19.93
N ILE A 83 -12.10 7.20 -20.41
CA ILE A 83 -13.25 8.06 -20.12
C ILE A 83 -13.69 7.97 -18.67
N SER A 84 -13.71 6.76 -18.09
CA SER A 84 -13.99 6.57 -16.66
C SER A 84 -12.94 7.26 -15.81
N ALA A 85 -11.66 7.20 -16.20
CA ALA A 85 -10.60 7.90 -15.49
C ALA A 85 -10.76 9.41 -15.57
N LEU A 86 -11.08 9.96 -16.76
CA LEU A 86 -11.32 11.40 -16.95
C LEU A 86 -12.57 11.91 -16.20
N LYS A 87 -13.62 11.09 -16.08
CA LYS A 87 -14.83 11.40 -15.29
C LYS A 87 -14.56 11.37 -13.79
N SER A 88 -13.85 10.34 -13.32
CA SER A 88 -13.63 10.08 -11.88
C SER A 88 -12.79 11.15 -11.18
N ASN A 89 -12.08 11.96 -11.96
CA ASN A 89 -11.30 13.07 -11.45
C ASN A 89 -11.21 14.12 -12.56
N PRO A 90 -12.04 15.17 -12.52
CA PRO A 90 -12.14 16.19 -13.57
C PRO A 90 -10.80 16.90 -13.74
N SER A 91 -10.00 16.33 -14.63
CA SER A 91 -8.62 16.71 -14.83
C SER A 91 -8.49 18.16 -15.27
N HIS A 92 -7.35 18.78 -14.96
CA HIS A 92 -6.87 19.98 -15.63
C HIS A 92 -6.57 19.77 -17.15
N LEU A 93 -7.02 18.66 -17.75
CA LEU A 93 -6.84 18.36 -19.15
C LEU A 93 -7.69 19.32 -19.98
N ARG A 94 -7.03 20.23 -20.69
CA ARG A 94 -7.69 21.14 -21.62
C ARG A 94 -7.71 20.61 -23.04
N HIS A 95 -6.74 19.76 -23.41
CA HIS A 95 -6.60 19.30 -24.78
C HIS A 95 -6.44 17.78 -24.86
N LEU A 96 -7.37 17.13 -25.56
CA LEU A 96 -7.38 15.71 -25.81
C LEU A 96 -7.40 15.43 -27.32
N ASN A 97 -6.42 14.67 -27.80
CA ASN A 97 -6.36 14.22 -29.19
C ASN A 97 -6.39 12.70 -29.27
N LEU A 98 -7.51 12.16 -29.77
CA LEU A 98 -7.77 10.73 -30.01
C LEU A 98 -7.86 10.40 -31.50
N SER A 99 -7.43 11.31 -32.37
CA SER A 99 -7.49 11.15 -33.82
C SER A 99 -6.82 9.84 -34.29
N TYR A 100 -7.32 9.29 -35.38
CA TYR A 100 -6.87 8.06 -36.02
C TYR A 100 -7.12 6.78 -35.22
N ASN A 101 -7.96 6.79 -34.18
CA ASN A 101 -8.39 5.56 -33.50
C ASN A 101 -9.79 5.14 -33.97
N ASP A 102 -10.02 3.85 -34.18
CA ASP A 102 -11.33 3.29 -34.58
C ASP A 102 -12.34 3.30 -33.42
N LEU A 103 -12.73 4.49 -32.96
CA LEU A 103 -13.63 4.70 -31.82
C LEU A 103 -15.07 4.30 -32.14
N LYS A 104 -15.50 4.51 -33.40
CA LYS A 104 -16.89 4.35 -33.85
C LYS A 104 -17.86 5.20 -33.03
N ASP A 105 -19.16 5.02 -33.26
CA ASP A 105 -20.19 5.75 -32.53
C ASP A 105 -20.24 5.38 -31.04
N SER A 106 -19.90 4.14 -30.66
CA SER A 106 -19.91 3.72 -29.25
C SER A 106 -18.83 4.42 -28.40
N GLY A 107 -17.66 4.71 -28.99
CA GLY A 107 -16.65 5.53 -28.33
C GLY A 107 -17.11 6.97 -28.07
N VAL A 108 -17.90 7.55 -28.98
CA VAL A 108 -18.45 8.90 -28.83
C VAL A 108 -19.58 8.94 -27.81
N GLU A 109 -20.40 7.91 -27.72
CA GLU A 109 -21.39 7.76 -26.65
C GLU A 109 -20.75 7.82 -25.26
N LEU A 110 -19.60 7.16 -25.08
CA LEU A 110 -18.84 7.26 -23.83
C LEU A 110 -18.29 8.69 -23.61
N LEU A 111 -17.83 9.36 -24.68
CA LEU A 111 -17.31 10.74 -24.60
C LEU A 111 -18.41 11.74 -24.27
N ARG A 112 -19.65 11.52 -24.75
CA ARG A 112 -20.81 12.36 -24.42
C ARG A 112 -20.94 12.51 -22.92
N ASP A 113 -20.97 11.38 -22.20
CA ASP A 113 -21.14 11.41 -20.75
C ASP A 113 -19.99 12.13 -20.01
N LEU A 114 -18.77 12.12 -20.56
CA LEU A 114 -17.64 12.89 -20.00
C LEU A 114 -17.85 14.39 -20.23
N LEU A 115 -18.25 14.78 -21.44
CA LEU A 115 -18.49 16.17 -21.80
C LEU A 115 -19.72 16.75 -21.07
N GLU A 116 -20.72 15.93 -20.75
CA GLU A 116 -21.90 16.31 -19.96
C GLU A 116 -21.61 16.41 -18.45
N SER A 117 -20.45 15.95 -17.99
CA SER A 117 -20.06 16.07 -16.58
C SER A 117 -19.86 17.55 -16.22
N PRO A 118 -20.46 18.05 -15.12
CA PRO A 118 -20.36 19.45 -14.72
C PRO A 118 -18.92 19.88 -14.38
N ASP A 119 -18.05 18.91 -14.10
CA ASP A 119 -16.67 19.16 -13.76
C ASP A 119 -15.72 19.08 -14.97
N CYS A 120 -16.20 18.73 -16.16
CA CYS A 120 -15.37 18.61 -17.35
C CYS A 120 -14.77 19.96 -17.77
N ARG A 121 -13.44 20.05 -17.85
CA ARG A 121 -12.72 21.30 -18.21
C ARG A 121 -12.13 21.29 -19.62
N LEU A 122 -12.49 20.29 -20.44
CA LEU A 122 -11.91 20.09 -21.76
C LEU A 122 -12.27 21.25 -22.70
N GLU A 123 -11.26 21.86 -23.30
CA GLU A 123 -11.38 22.99 -24.24
C GLU A 123 -11.18 22.56 -25.68
N THR A 124 -10.35 21.54 -25.93
CA THR A 124 -10.07 21.01 -27.26
C THR A 124 -10.25 19.49 -27.30
N LEU A 125 -11.06 19.03 -28.26
CA LEU A 125 -11.24 17.62 -28.58
C LEU A 125 -10.97 17.37 -30.07
N ARG A 126 -10.07 16.44 -30.38
CA ARG A 126 -9.79 16.01 -31.77
C ARG A 126 -10.08 14.53 -31.96
N LEU A 127 -10.95 14.23 -32.91
CA LEU A 127 -11.46 12.92 -33.29
C LEU A 127 -11.37 12.73 -34.82
N GLU A 128 -10.29 13.20 -35.42
CA GLU A 128 -10.08 13.09 -36.86
C GLU A 128 -9.94 11.60 -37.25
N LEU A 129 -10.64 11.15 -38.28
CA LEU A 129 -10.55 9.78 -38.82
C LEU A 129 -10.78 8.70 -37.74
N CYS A 130 -11.93 8.77 -37.06
CA CYS A 130 -12.31 7.91 -35.95
C CYS A 130 -13.46 6.93 -36.26
N SER A 131 -13.81 6.76 -37.55
CA SER A 131 -14.94 5.94 -38.02
C SER A 131 -16.29 6.39 -37.47
N LEU A 132 -16.48 7.71 -37.31
CA LEU A 132 -17.72 8.28 -36.77
C LEU A 132 -18.79 8.45 -37.84
N SER A 133 -20.06 8.28 -37.47
CA SER A 133 -21.22 8.50 -38.34
C SER A 133 -22.10 9.68 -37.87
N GLU A 134 -23.26 9.87 -38.51
CA GLU A 134 -24.30 10.82 -38.07
C GLU A 134 -24.73 10.60 -36.60
N ILE A 135 -24.70 9.36 -36.10
CA ILE A 135 -25.07 9.04 -34.71
C ILE A 135 -24.16 9.78 -33.73
N SER A 136 -22.85 9.78 -33.98
CA SER A 136 -21.87 10.52 -33.19
C SER A 136 -22.16 12.03 -33.15
N CYS A 137 -22.66 12.61 -34.24
CA CYS A 137 -23.01 14.03 -34.27
C CYS A 137 -24.11 14.35 -33.27
N SER A 138 -25.16 13.52 -33.21
CA SER A 138 -26.27 13.70 -32.26
C SER A 138 -25.80 13.65 -30.80
N ALA A 139 -24.93 12.68 -30.47
CA ALA A 139 -24.35 12.54 -29.13
C ALA A 139 -23.49 13.74 -28.73
N LEU A 140 -22.60 14.21 -29.61
CA LEU A 140 -21.77 15.39 -29.38
C LEU A 140 -22.60 16.67 -29.23
N ILE A 141 -23.67 16.82 -30.01
CA ILE A 141 -24.56 17.98 -29.91
C ILE A 141 -25.29 18.00 -28.57
N SER A 142 -25.76 16.85 -28.09
CA SER A 142 -26.34 16.72 -26.74
C SER A 142 -25.36 17.22 -25.68
N ALA A 143 -24.13 16.73 -25.72
CA ALA A 143 -23.09 17.12 -24.80
C ALA A 143 -22.75 18.61 -24.87
N LEU A 144 -22.65 19.19 -26.07
CA LEU A 144 -22.32 20.60 -26.25
C LEU A 144 -23.45 21.55 -25.82
N LYS A 145 -24.70 21.08 -25.80
CA LYS A 145 -25.84 21.82 -25.24
C LYS A 145 -25.94 21.71 -23.71
N SER A 146 -25.26 20.74 -23.10
CA SER A 146 -25.20 20.63 -21.64
C SER A 146 -24.46 21.84 -21.05
N ASN A 147 -24.93 22.32 -19.89
CA ASN A 147 -24.37 23.51 -19.23
C ASN A 147 -23.83 23.12 -17.84
N PRO A 148 -22.54 23.35 -17.54
CA PRO A 148 -21.55 24.05 -18.37
C PRO A 148 -20.77 23.16 -19.34
N SER A 149 -20.85 23.45 -20.63
CA SER A 149 -19.83 23.02 -21.61
C SER A 149 -18.64 23.98 -21.58
N HIS A 150 -17.42 23.42 -21.59
CA HIS A 150 -16.16 24.15 -21.66
C HIS A 150 -15.45 24.03 -23.03
N LEU A 151 -15.99 23.23 -23.96
CA LEU A 151 -15.36 22.93 -25.23
C LEU A 151 -15.40 24.13 -26.19
N ARG A 152 -14.23 24.53 -26.70
CA ARG A 152 -14.03 25.65 -27.64
C ARG A 152 -13.59 25.20 -29.02
N ASP A 153 -12.83 24.12 -29.10
CA ASP A 153 -12.32 23.54 -30.35
C ASP A 153 -12.73 22.08 -30.49
N LEU A 154 -13.44 21.77 -31.58
CA LEU A 154 -13.81 20.41 -31.94
C LEU A 154 -13.34 20.09 -33.36
N ASP A 155 -12.61 18.99 -33.52
CA ASP A 155 -12.19 18.47 -34.82
C ASP A 155 -12.75 17.07 -35.06
N LEU A 156 -13.57 16.95 -36.10
CA LEU A 156 -14.21 15.72 -36.55
C LEU A 156 -13.85 15.41 -38.02
N SER A 157 -12.78 16.03 -38.54
CA SER A 157 -12.38 15.89 -39.94
C SER A 157 -12.16 14.44 -40.35
N TYR A 158 -12.39 14.12 -41.63
CA TYR A 158 -12.22 12.78 -42.20
C TYR A 158 -13.05 11.67 -41.51
N ASN A 159 -14.24 12.01 -41.01
CA ASN A 159 -15.28 11.05 -40.61
C ASN A 159 -16.46 11.09 -41.59
N ASP A 160 -17.23 10.01 -41.67
CA ASP A 160 -18.39 9.89 -42.54
C ASP A 160 -19.67 10.37 -41.84
N LEU A 161 -19.71 11.67 -41.51
CA LEU A 161 -20.76 12.26 -40.68
C LEU A 161 -22.10 12.44 -41.41
N GLN A 162 -22.15 12.22 -42.73
CA GLN A 162 -23.27 12.53 -43.62
C GLN A 162 -23.67 14.02 -43.63
N ASP A 163 -24.39 14.45 -44.68
CA ASP A 163 -24.80 15.87 -44.81
C ASP A 163 -25.76 16.32 -43.69
N SER A 164 -26.59 15.39 -43.19
CA SER A 164 -27.50 15.57 -42.06
C SER A 164 -26.75 15.87 -40.76
N GLY A 165 -25.75 15.06 -40.42
CA GLY A 165 -24.92 15.27 -39.23
C GLY A 165 -24.12 16.57 -39.30
N VAL A 166 -23.54 16.89 -40.46
CA VAL A 166 -22.83 18.15 -40.73
C VAL A 166 -23.75 19.35 -40.54
N LYS A 167 -24.99 19.29 -41.05
CA LYS A 167 -25.98 20.35 -40.89
C LYS A 167 -26.30 20.59 -39.41
N LEU A 168 -26.54 19.53 -38.64
CA LEU A 168 -26.84 19.64 -37.20
C LEU A 168 -25.70 20.29 -36.40
N LEU A 169 -24.45 19.98 -36.73
CA LEU A 169 -23.27 20.59 -36.09
C LEU A 169 -23.12 22.07 -36.45
N ARG A 170 -23.43 22.46 -37.70
CA ARG A 170 -23.42 23.86 -38.14
C ARG A 170 -24.53 24.66 -37.45
N ASP A 171 -25.74 24.11 -37.39
CA ASP A 171 -26.89 24.74 -36.71
C ASP A 171 -26.58 24.95 -35.21
N LEU A 172 -25.88 24.02 -34.57
CA LEU A 172 -25.43 24.18 -33.17
C LEU A 172 -24.45 25.35 -33.02
N LEU A 173 -23.49 25.52 -33.94
CA LEU A 173 -22.50 26.61 -33.87
C LEU A 173 -23.13 28.00 -34.01
N GLU A 174 -24.30 28.09 -34.64
CA GLU A 174 -25.09 29.32 -34.75
C GLU A 174 -26.00 29.56 -33.52
N SER A 175 -26.12 28.58 -32.63
CA SER A 175 -26.93 28.69 -31.41
C SER A 175 -26.29 29.68 -30.41
N PRO A 176 -27.06 30.61 -29.81
CA PRO A 176 -26.53 31.60 -28.87
C PRO A 176 -25.93 30.98 -27.61
N ASP A 177 -26.39 29.78 -27.23
CA ASP A 177 -25.91 29.04 -26.06
C ASP A 177 -24.66 28.20 -26.36
N CYS A 178 -24.21 28.15 -27.62
CA CYS A 178 -23.03 27.40 -28.01
C CYS A 178 -21.76 28.15 -27.62
N ARG A 179 -20.88 27.45 -26.90
CA ARG A 179 -19.56 27.98 -26.51
C ARG A 179 -18.44 27.58 -27.45
N LEU A 180 -18.73 26.72 -28.43
CA LEU A 180 -17.77 26.25 -29.40
C LEU A 180 -17.33 27.42 -30.30
N GLU A 181 -16.04 27.66 -30.39
CA GLU A 181 -15.46 28.75 -31.18
C GLU A 181 -15.01 28.26 -32.56
N THR A 182 -14.48 27.03 -32.61
CA THR A 182 -13.98 26.42 -33.84
C THR A 182 -14.50 25.00 -34.00
N LEU A 183 -15.10 24.72 -35.15
CA LEU A 183 -15.50 23.39 -35.59
C LEU A 183 -14.74 23.04 -36.88
N ARG A 184 -14.10 21.87 -36.91
CA ARG A 184 -13.46 21.33 -38.13
C ARG A 184 -14.18 20.05 -38.55
N ILE A 185 -14.66 20.03 -39.80
CA ILE A 185 -15.41 18.93 -40.41
C ILE A 185 -15.04 18.85 -41.89
N ASN A 186 -14.86 17.65 -42.43
CA ASN A 186 -14.58 17.42 -43.87
C ASN A 186 -13.45 18.29 -44.46
N GLY A 187 -12.45 18.68 -43.66
CA GLY A 187 -11.35 19.54 -44.09
C GLY A 187 -11.69 21.05 -44.12
N GLU A 188 -12.92 21.43 -43.77
CA GLU A 188 -13.33 22.82 -43.59
C GLU A 188 -13.15 23.25 -42.13
N THR A 189 -12.75 24.51 -41.92
CA THR A 189 -12.71 25.14 -40.58
C THR A 189 -13.80 26.21 -40.50
N ILE A 190 -14.74 26.02 -39.59
CA ILE A 190 -15.86 26.92 -39.34
C ILE A 190 -15.62 27.59 -37.98
N ARG A 191 -15.72 28.93 -37.94
CA ARG A 191 -15.58 29.72 -36.71
C ARG A 191 -16.91 30.34 -36.34
N ALA A 192 -17.27 30.31 -35.06
CA ALA A 192 -18.46 30.98 -34.56
C ALA A 192 -18.37 32.49 -34.81
N LYS A 193 -19.48 33.10 -35.24
CA LYS A 193 -19.59 34.56 -35.33
C LYS A 193 -19.81 35.10 -33.92
N ILE A 194 -18.77 35.66 -33.30
CA ILE A 194 -18.89 36.31 -32.00
C ILE A 194 -19.85 37.50 -32.16
N GLN A 195 -21.07 37.39 -31.64
CA GLN A 195 -21.93 38.55 -31.43
C GLN A 195 -21.27 39.36 -30.31
N LYS A 196 -20.50 40.39 -30.68
CA LYS A 196 -20.19 41.49 -29.75
C LYS A 196 -21.54 42.04 -29.29
N THR A 197 -21.97 41.69 -28.09
CA THR A 197 -22.86 42.56 -27.33
C THR A 197 -22.04 43.81 -27.02
N CYS A 198 -22.22 44.82 -27.87
CA CYS A 198 -21.68 46.15 -27.68
C CYS A 198 -22.34 46.77 -26.45
N ASP A 199 -21.53 47.10 -25.44
CA ASP A 199 -21.69 48.39 -24.75
C ASP A 199 -20.39 49.17 -24.92
N SER A 200 -20.56 50.29 -25.63
CA SER A 200 -19.72 51.48 -25.88
C SER A 200 -18.21 51.37 -26.12
N ASP A 201 -17.87 51.74 -27.36
CA ASP A 201 -16.91 52.79 -27.72
C ASP A 201 -15.46 52.69 -27.23
N VAL A 202 -14.55 52.29 -28.14
CA VAL A 202 -13.55 53.19 -28.76
C VAL A 202 -12.99 52.46 -30.00
N GLU A 203 -13.20 53.06 -31.17
CA GLU A 203 -12.42 52.76 -32.37
C GLU A 203 -10.97 53.25 -32.18
N GLN A 204 -9.97 52.42 -32.51
CA GLN A 204 -8.99 52.79 -33.55
C GLN A 204 -8.06 51.65 -33.92
N GLU A 205 -8.24 51.23 -35.17
CA GLU A 205 -7.28 50.90 -36.23
C GLU A 205 -5.92 50.24 -35.94
N VAL A 206 -5.73 49.19 -36.73
CA VAL A 206 -4.54 48.40 -37.02
C VAL A 206 -3.40 49.24 -37.63
N LYS A 207 -2.16 48.97 -37.21
CA LYS A 207 -0.97 49.03 -38.10
C LYS A 207 0.04 47.94 -37.73
N THR A 208 0.24 47.04 -38.67
CA THR A 208 1.42 46.19 -38.87
C THR A 208 2.67 47.04 -39.07
N ASP A 209 3.82 46.59 -38.54
CA ASP A 209 5.08 46.48 -39.31
C ASP A 209 6.17 45.70 -38.57
N ARG A 210 7.09 45.17 -39.38
CA ARG A 210 8.18 44.22 -39.09
C ARG A 210 9.43 44.85 -38.46
N GLU A 211 10.19 43.98 -37.81
CA GLU A 211 11.67 43.84 -37.79
C GLU A 211 12.58 44.59 -36.79
N ALA A 212 13.58 43.80 -36.36
CA ALA A 212 14.97 44.10 -35.97
C ALA A 212 15.35 44.35 -34.48
N GLN A 213 15.97 43.31 -33.91
CA GLN A 213 17.30 43.27 -33.27
C GLN A 213 17.72 44.22 -32.12
N GLN A 214 18.15 43.54 -31.04
CA GLN A 214 19.43 43.68 -30.28
C GLN A 214 19.52 44.49 -28.97
N LEU A 215 20.12 43.78 -28.00
CA LEU A 215 21.05 44.18 -26.93
C LEU A 215 20.50 44.89 -25.67
N GLY A 216 20.81 44.32 -24.49
CA GLY A 216 20.98 45.14 -23.28
C GLY A 216 20.72 44.51 -21.91
N ALA A 217 21.61 43.61 -21.47
CA ALA A 217 22.20 43.52 -20.12
C ALA A 217 21.38 43.40 -18.81
N ARG A 218 21.91 42.47 -17.97
CA ARG A 218 22.17 42.53 -16.51
C ARG A 218 21.10 42.04 -15.52
N GLY A 219 21.50 41.04 -14.73
CA GLY A 219 20.88 40.71 -13.45
C GLY A 219 21.07 39.24 -13.04
N GLU A 220 22.29 38.85 -12.68
CA GLU A 220 22.57 37.55 -12.05
C GLU A 220 21.87 37.49 -10.68
N HIS A 221 20.87 36.62 -10.53
CA HIS A 221 20.28 36.27 -9.25
C HIS A 221 20.96 35.02 -8.68
N ALA A 222 21.42 35.16 -7.45
CA ALA A 222 21.99 34.14 -6.59
C ALA A 222 21.12 32.88 -6.54
N GLY A 223 21.75 31.72 -6.71
CA GLY A 223 21.10 30.41 -6.58
C GLY A 223 20.69 30.13 -5.13
N PRO A 224 19.53 29.50 -4.88
CA PRO A 224 19.24 28.94 -3.57
C PRO A 224 20.08 27.68 -3.36
N GLN A 225 20.78 27.69 -2.25
CA GLN A 225 21.59 26.61 -1.72
C GLN A 225 20.72 25.38 -1.47
N THR A 226 21.23 24.23 -1.90
CA THR A 226 20.70 22.90 -1.57
C THR A 226 20.82 22.68 -0.07
N ALA A 227 19.69 22.69 0.63
CA ALA A 227 19.60 22.18 1.99
C ALA A 227 19.71 20.65 1.94
N GLY A 228 20.76 20.12 2.58
CA GLY A 228 21.02 18.69 2.67
C GLY A 228 19.90 17.97 3.43
N SER A 229 19.47 16.84 2.89
CA SER A 229 18.64 15.87 3.60
C SER A 229 19.45 15.26 4.75
N VAL A 230 19.06 15.58 5.98
CA VAL A 230 19.49 14.86 7.19
C VAL A 230 18.94 13.42 7.09
N PRO A 231 19.73 12.38 7.39
CA PRO A 231 19.21 11.01 7.44
C PRO A 231 18.17 10.92 8.57
N GLN A 232 16.93 10.59 8.22
CA GLN A 232 15.89 10.33 9.19
C GLN A 232 16.22 9.02 9.93
N GLU A 233 16.50 9.09 11.22
CA GLU A 233 16.67 7.90 12.07
C GLU A 233 15.34 7.14 12.12
N ALA A 234 15.40 5.80 12.05
CA ALA A 234 14.20 4.98 12.11
C ALA A 234 13.48 5.17 13.47
N PRO A 235 12.13 5.19 13.49
CA PRO A 235 11.38 5.39 14.72
C PRO A 235 11.67 4.29 15.74
N GLN A 236 11.74 4.66 17.02
CA GLN A 236 11.99 3.73 18.11
C GLN A 236 10.75 2.86 18.34
N SER A 237 10.90 1.54 18.22
CA SER A 237 9.76 0.63 18.43
C SER A 237 9.46 0.45 19.93
N PHE A 238 8.17 0.42 20.31
CA PHE A 238 7.71 0.11 21.66
C PHE A 238 6.53 -0.87 21.66
N SER A 239 6.37 -1.61 22.75
CA SER A 239 5.18 -2.43 23.00
C SER A 239 4.28 -1.74 24.03
N PRO A 240 3.01 -1.45 23.70
CA PRO A 240 2.09 -0.80 24.63
C PRO A 240 1.69 -1.73 25.77
N GLU A 241 1.41 -1.16 26.94
CA GLU A 241 0.71 -1.87 28.01
C GLU A 241 -0.77 -2.00 27.62
N LEU A 242 -1.29 -3.23 27.50
CA LEU A 242 -2.74 -3.45 27.35
C LEU A 242 -3.44 -3.24 28.69
N THR A 243 -4.38 -2.30 28.71
CA THR A 243 -5.26 -2.05 29.86
C THR A 243 -6.63 -2.71 29.67
N THR A 244 -7.47 -2.63 30.70
CA THR A 244 -8.86 -3.10 30.62
C THR A 244 -9.60 -2.45 29.44
N GLU A 245 -10.52 -3.17 28.79
CA GLU A 245 -11.31 -2.69 27.65
C GLU A 245 -10.57 -2.51 26.30
N SER A 246 -9.49 -3.27 26.04
CA SER A 246 -8.74 -3.22 24.75
C SER A 246 -8.15 -1.82 24.45
N SER A 247 -7.70 -1.14 25.50
CA SER A 247 -7.00 0.14 25.40
C SER A 247 -5.49 -0.07 25.55
N TYR A 248 -4.72 0.78 24.87
CA TYR A 248 -3.27 0.76 24.84
C TYR A 248 -2.73 1.95 25.64
N ARG A 249 -1.72 1.69 26.46
CA ARG A 249 -0.99 2.71 27.21
C ARG A 249 0.47 2.75 26.78
N PHE A 250 0.99 3.96 26.61
CA PHE A 250 2.40 4.21 26.31
C PHE A 250 2.93 5.34 27.19
N ARG A 251 4.02 5.10 27.91
CA ARG A 251 4.74 6.13 28.66
C ARG A 251 5.95 6.55 27.87
N CYS A 252 5.83 7.68 27.18
CA CYS A 252 6.88 8.21 26.35
C CYS A 252 7.96 8.87 27.23
N PRO A 253 9.24 8.49 27.13
CA PRO A 253 10.31 9.02 27.99
C PRO A 253 10.79 10.42 27.59
N GLY A 254 10.38 10.97 26.44
CA GLY A 254 10.86 12.26 25.97
C GLY A 254 10.54 12.54 24.50
N PRO A 255 11.12 13.58 23.91
CA PRO A 255 10.92 13.91 22.50
C PRO A 255 11.49 12.83 21.57
N GLY A 256 10.81 12.56 20.45
CA GLY A 256 11.27 11.57 19.46
C GLY A 256 10.13 10.94 18.66
N GLU A 257 10.48 10.04 17.74
CA GLU A 257 9.53 9.25 16.95
C GLU A 257 9.42 7.83 17.51
N PHE A 258 8.20 7.41 17.86
CA PHE A 258 7.96 6.12 18.52
C PHE A 258 6.90 5.30 17.80
N GLN A 259 7.24 4.10 17.33
CA GLN A 259 6.34 3.20 16.61
C GLN A 259 5.81 2.09 17.53
N CYS A 260 4.49 1.99 17.62
CA CYS A 260 3.82 0.91 18.33
C CYS A 260 3.95 -0.41 17.55
N ALA A 261 4.51 -1.44 18.18
CA ALA A 261 4.64 -2.76 17.59
C ALA A 261 3.30 -3.48 17.33
N SER A 262 2.27 -3.20 18.15
CA SER A 262 0.96 -3.86 18.06
C SER A 262 0.03 -3.19 17.04
N THR A 263 -0.06 -1.85 17.05
CA THR A 263 -0.98 -1.12 16.18
C THR A 263 -0.33 -0.52 14.93
N GLY A 264 1.00 -0.47 14.88
CA GLY A 264 1.74 0.22 13.83
C GLY A 264 1.72 1.75 13.94
N LEU A 265 0.93 2.36 14.83
CA LEU A 265 0.89 3.82 14.99
C LEU A 265 2.27 4.38 15.33
N VAL A 266 2.66 5.48 14.68
CA VAL A 266 3.85 6.24 15.07
C VAL A 266 3.43 7.55 15.71
N PHE A 267 3.96 7.81 16.90
CA PHE A 267 3.78 9.06 17.62
C PHE A 267 5.06 9.88 17.54
N VAL A 268 4.97 11.09 16.99
CA VAL A 268 6.06 12.07 17.03
C VAL A 268 5.84 12.97 18.24
N MET A 269 6.65 12.75 19.27
CA MET A 269 6.51 13.33 20.59
C MET A 269 7.38 14.58 20.73
N ALA A 270 6.81 15.65 21.29
CA ALA A 270 7.54 16.88 21.62
C ALA A 270 8.22 16.81 22.99
N GLN A 271 7.71 15.95 23.87
CA GLN A 271 8.08 15.88 25.28
C GLN A 271 7.59 14.58 25.91
N GLU A 272 8.02 14.34 27.15
CA GLU A 272 7.54 13.24 28.00
C GLU A 272 6.02 13.37 28.25
N ALA A 273 5.29 12.28 28.04
CA ALA A 273 3.85 12.19 28.31
C ALA A 273 3.38 10.73 28.38
N GLU A 274 2.28 10.50 29.09
CA GLU A 274 1.55 9.23 29.02
C GLU A 274 0.44 9.34 27.96
N LEU A 275 0.44 8.43 26.99
CA LEU A 275 -0.59 8.30 25.97
C LEU A 275 -1.53 7.13 26.32
N LEU A 276 -2.82 7.37 26.15
CA LEU A 276 -3.87 6.36 26.19
C LEU A 276 -4.61 6.38 24.86
N TYR A 277 -4.66 5.25 24.17
CA TYR A 277 -5.33 5.18 22.87
C TYR A 277 -6.04 3.85 22.64
N ARG A 278 -7.05 3.85 21.78
CA ARG A 278 -7.83 2.65 21.43
C ARG A 278 -8.48 2.79 20.06
N ALA A 279 -8.75 1.65 19.43
CA ALA A 279 -9.62 1.63 18.26
C ALA A 279 -11.08 1.85 18.69
N VAL A 280 -11.80 2.72 17.98
CA VAL A 280 -13.22 3.02 18.18
C VAL A 280 -14.00 2.75 16.90
N PRO A 281 -15.31 2.43 16.98
CA PRO A 281 -16.11 2.17 15.78
C PRO A 281 -16.30 3.43 14.93
N TRP A 282 -16.37 3.24 13.61
CA TRP A 282 -16.78 4.29 12.68
C TRP A 282 -18.30 4.53 12.74
N GLU A 283 -18.72 5.79 12.72
CA GLU A 283 -20.11 6.16 12.43
C GLU A 283 -20.33 6.22 10.90
N GLU A 284 -20.84 5.14 10.31
CA GLU A 284 -21.02 5.04 8.85
C GLU A 284 -21.86 6.18 8.26
N SER A 285 -22.89 6.65 8.97
CA SER A 285 -23.74 7.76 8.50
C SER A 285 -22.94 9.05 8.25
N ARG A 286 -21.96 9.35 9.11
CA ARG A 286 -21.08 10.54 8.97
C ARG A 286 -20.11 10.40 7.81
N LEU A 287 -19.59 9.19 7.57
CA LEU A 287 -18.73 8.93 6.41
C LEU A 287 -19.54 9.01 5.10
N GLN A 288 -20.77 8.48 5.11
CA GLN A 288 -21.64 8.47 3.95
C GLN A 288 -21.99 9.88 3.47
N SER A 289 -22.32 10.79 4.39
CA SER A 289 -22.63 12.20 4.05
C SER A 289 -21.42 12.96 3.50
N ALA A 290 -20.20 12.58 3.90
CA ALA A 290 -18.96 13.17 3.39
C ALA A 290 -18.46 12.54 2.07
N GLY A 291 -19.19 11.55 1.51
CA GLY A 291 -18.73 10.83 0.32
C GLY A 291 -17.47 9.98 0.55
N LYS A 292 -17.15 9.66 1.81
CA LYS A 292 -15.94 8.94 2.20
C LYS A 292 -16.24 7.52 2.68
N GLN A 293 -15.22 6.70 2.69
CA GLN A 293 -15.24 5.35 3.25
C GLN A 293 -14.00 5.16 4.11
N ALA A 294 -14.12 4.38 5.19
CA ALA A 294 -12.99 4.03 6.03
C ALA A 294 -11.92 3.27 5.22
N ALA A 295 -10.66 3.62 5.47
CA ALA A 295 -9.46 2.97 4.91
C ALA A 295 -8.54 2.39 6.00
N GLY A 296 -8.96 2.47 7.27
CA GLY A 296 -8.27 1.92 8.41
C GLY A 296 -9.11 2.03 9.69
N PRO A 297 -8.56 1.54 10.82
CA PRO A 297 -9.16 1.77 12.13
C PRO A 297 -9.22 3.27 12.47
N LEU A 298 -10.23 3.65 13.26
CA LEU A 298 -10.35 4.97 13.87
C LEU A 298 -9.76 4.89 15.29
N PHE A 299 -8.75 5.70 15.59
CA PHE A 299 -8.05 5.67 16.88
C PHE A 299 -8.39 6.90 17.72
N ASP A 300 -9.05 6.69 18.86
CA ASP A 300 -9.22 7.70 19.91
C ASP A 300 -7.92 7.77 20.72
N VAL A 301 -7.22 8.89 20.65
CA VAL A 301 -5.93 9.11 21.31
C VAL A 301 -6.08 10.21 22.35
N LYS A 302 -5.50 10.00 23.54
CA LYS A 302 -5.47 10.96 24.65
C LYS A 302 -4.07 11.02 25.22
N SER A 303 -3.71 12.17 25.77
CA SER A 303 -2.42 12.40 26.41
C SER A 303 -2.63 13.00 27.80
N SER A 304 -1.74 12.66 28.74
CA SER A 304 -1.67 13.32 30.05
C SER A 304 -1.20 14.78 29.95
N VAL A 305 -0.58 15.16 28.83
CA VAL A 305 -0.06 16.52 28.58
C VAL A 305 -0.56 17.03 27.23
N GLU A 306 -1.05 18.27 27.22
CA GLU A 306 -1.52 18.95 26.01
C GLU A 306 -0.37 19.20 25.03
N ALA A 307 -0.64 19.11 23.73
CA ALA A 307 0.34 19.30 22.65
C ALA A 307 1.60 18.41 22.71
N ALA A 308 1.59 17.32 23.50
CA ALA A 308 2.72 16.41 23.60
C ALA A 308 2.98 15.61 22.30
N VAL A 309 1.95 15.40 21.48
CA VAL A 309 2.04 14.74 20.17
C VAL A 309 2.00 15.82 19.09
N CYS A 310 3.07 15.94 18.30
CA CYS A 310 3.15 16.89 17.18
C CYS A 310 2.65 16.30 15.86
N GLN A 311 2.93 15.02 15.63
CA GLN A 311 2.49 14.30 14.44
C GLN A 311 2.06 12.90 14.81
N LEU A 312 1.12 12.37 14.02
CA LEU A 312 0.64 11.01 14.11
C LEU A 312 0.83 10.36 12.74
N HIS A 313 1.46 9.20 12.70
CA HIS A 313 1.55 8.40 11.47
C HIS A 313 0.56 7.23 11.59
N LEU A 314 -0.43 7.24 10.71
CA LEU A 314 -1.51 6.26 10.66
C LEU A 314 -1.16 5.16 9.65
N PRO A 315 -1.13 3.87 10.04
CA PRO A 315 -0.81 2.79 9.11
C PRO A 315 -1.93 2.58 8.10
N HIS A 316 -1.56 2.34 6.85
CA HIS A 316 -2.50 2.03 5.77
C HIS A 316 -2.22 0.68 5.13
N SER A 317 -3.23 0.15 4.43
CA SER A 317 -3.15 -1.11 3.70
C SER A 317 -3.04 -0.93 2.19
N GLU A 318 -2.90 0.29 1.70
CA GLU A 318 -2.79 0.53 0.25
C GLU A 318 -1.46 0.00 -0.32
N THR A 319 -1.53 -0.63 -1.49
CA THR A 319 -0.36 -1.12 -2.25
C THR A 319 0.45 0.05 -2.82
N GLU A 320 1.73 -0.17 -3.16
CA GLU A 320 2.56 0.86 -3.79
C GLU A 320 1.93 1.43 -5.07
N ASP A 321 1.23 0.58 -5.83
CA ASP A 321 0.48 0.98 -7.03
C ASP A 321 -0.77 1.83 -6.71
N ALA A 322 -1.46 1.54 -5.62
CA ALA A 322 -2.60 2.33 -5.18
C ALA A 322 -2.17 3.74 -4.73
N LEU A 323 -1.08 3.84 -3.96
CA LEU A 323 -0.47 5.11 -3.54
C LEU A 323 0.01 5.99 -4.70
N LEU A 324 -0.07 5.52 -5.94
CA LEU A 324 0.16 6.36 -7.11
C LEU A 324 -0.95 7.39 -7.36
N LEU A 325 -2.10 7.22 -6.73
CA LEU A 325 -3.25 8.12 -6.80
C LEU A 325 -3.10 9.26 -5.79
N ASP A 326 -3.00 10.49 -6.29
CA ASP A 326 -2.96 11.67 -5.43
C ASP A 326 -4.26 11.86 -4.66
N GLY A 327 -4.11 12.27 -3.40
CA GLY A 327 -5.18 12.35 -2.41
C GLY A 327 -5.98 11.04 -2.26
N LEU A 328 -5.39 9.86 -2.52
CA LEU A 328 -6.08 8.58 -2.33
C LEU A 328 -6.55 8.45 -0.87
N LEU A 329 -5.65 8.72 0.05
CA LEU A 329 -5.90 8.70 1.48
C LEU A 329 -6.04 10.13 1.98
N SER A 330 -7.02 10.33 2.85
CA SER A 330 -7.16 11.53 3.67
C SER A 330 -7.30 11.12 5.12
N VAL A 331 -7.04 12.05 6.04
CA VAL A 331 -7.21 11.80 7.46
C VAL A 331 -8.50 12.46 7.92
N VAL A 332 -9.36 11.70 8.57
CA VAL A 332 -10.47 12.26 9.33
C VAL A 332 -10.02 12.51 10.76
N HIS A 333 -10.39 13.67 11.27
CA HIS A 333 -10.22 14.07 12.65
C HIS A 333 -11.58 14.49 13.21
N ILE A 334 -12.04 13.78 14.24
CA ILE A 334 -13.39 13.95 14.81
C ILE A 334 -13.27 14.73 16.12
N THR A 335 -13.90 15.91 16.17
CA THR A 335 -13.92 16.78 17.33
C THR A 335 -15.34 16.95 17.85
N ASP A 336 -15.52 17.63 18.98
CA ASP A 336 -16.85 17.97 19.49
C ASP A 336 -17.65 18.83 18.49
N GLU A 337 -16.94 19.63 17.67
CA GLU A 337 -17.51 20.45 16.59
C GLU A 337 -17.90 19.66 15.32
N GLY A 338 -17.57 18.36 15.25
CA GLY A 338 -17.90 17.49 14.13
C GLY A 338 -16.71 16.84 13.43
N LEU A 339 -16.93 16.40 12.19
CA LEU A 339 -15.95 15.68 11.37
C LEU A 339 -15.17 16.69 10.50
N SER A 340 -13.85 16.68 10.63
CA SER A 340 -12.93 17.44 9.76
C SER A 340 -12.10 16.50 8.90
N ILE A 341 -11.81 16.91 7.66
CA ILE A 341 -10.92 16.18 6.75
C ILE A 341 -9.61 16.97 6.68
N LEU A 342 -8.53 16.31 7.06
CA LEU A 342 -7.18 16.83 7.04
C LEU A 342 -6.43 16.25 5.84
N GLU A 343 -5.71 17.11 5.14
CA GLU A 343 -4.76 16.67 4.12
C GLU A 343 -3.52 16.07 4.80
N PRO A 344 -3.05 14.90 4.35
CA PRO A 344 -1.79 14.34 4.81
C PRO A 344 -0.63 15.32 4.56
N LEU A 345 0.30 15.39 5.52
CA LEU A 345 1.60 16.02 5.28
C LEU A 345 2.44 15.19 4.32
N GLU A 346 2.37 13.87 4.49
CA GLU A 346 3.10 12.89 3.70
C GLU A 346 2.32 11.58 3.68
N VAL A 347 2.40 10.85 2.57
CA VAL A 347 1.95 9.46 2.48
C VAL A 347 3.15 8.61 2.08
N THR A 348 3.66 7.85 3.04
CA THR A 348 4.77 6.92 2.87
C THR A 348 4.27 5.59 2.31
N ARG A 349 5.14 4.58 2.19
CA ARG A 349 4.75 3.22 1.77
C ARG A 349 3.84 2.50 2.75
N THR A 350 3.85 2.89 4.03
CA THR A 350 3.18 2.16 5.11
C THR A 350 2.31 3.06 5.98
N HIS A 351 2.55 4.37 5.98
CA HIS A 351 1.85 5.32 6.85
C HIS A 351 1.46 6.62 6.16
N VAL A 352 0.37 7.19 6.63
CA VAL A 352 -0.05 8.57 6.35
C VAL A 352 0.33 9.45 7.54
N VAL A 353 1.09 10.51 7.30
CA VAL A 353 1.56 11.46 8.31
C VAL A 353 0.60 12.64 8.39
N VAL A 354 0.15 12.98 9.60
CA VAL A 354 -0.70 14.15 9.85
C VAL A 354 -0.18 14.97 11.02
N LYS A 355 -0.34 16.30 10.92
CA LYS A 355 -0.08 17.20 12.04
C LYS A 355 -1.18 17.08 13.09
N VAL A 356 -0.80 16.95 14.35
CA VAL A 356 -1.74 16.92 15.47
C VAL A 356 -1.78 18.31 16.10
N LEU A 357 -2.94 18.96 16.07
CA LEU A 357 -3.19 20.23 16.77
C LEU A 357 -3.79 20.00 18.16
N HIS A 358 -4.66 19.00 18.26
CA HIS A 358 -5.21 18.48 19.50
C HIS A 358 -5.51 16.99 19.31
N LEU A 359 -5.61 16.26 20.41
CA LEU A 359 -5.82 14.81 20.39
C LEU A 359 -7.30 14.49 20.51
N SER A 360 -7.81 13.76 19.53
CA SER A 360 -9.15 13.18 19.49
C SER A 360 -9.13 11.98 18.52
N PRO A 361 -10.28 11.41 18.11
CA PRO A 361 -10.28 10.33 17.13
C PRO A 361 -9.72 10.72 15.75
N PHE A 362 -8.69 9.98 15.31
CA PHE A 362 -8.08 10.08 13.97
C PHE A 362 -8.22 8.77 13.20
N GLY A 363 -8.56 8.84 11.91
CA GLY A 363 -8.70 7.64 11.09
C GLY A 363 -8.49 7.92 9.61
N LEU A 364 -8.07 6.91 8.87
CA LEU A 364 -7.88 7.02 7.42
C LEU A 364 -9.18 6.82 6.68
N VAL A 365 -9.40 7.67 5.69
CA VAL A 365 -10.52 7.55 4.76
C VAL A 365 -10.03 7.62 3.32
N ILE A 366 -10.83 7.01 2.45
CA ILE A 366 -10.69 7.07 1.00
C ILE A 366 -11.98 7.66 0.41
N ASP A 367 -11.85 8.36 -0.71
CA ASP A 367 -13.01 8.80 -1.47
C ASP A 367 -13.77 7.59 -2.02
N LYS A 368 -15.10 7.55 -1.87
CA LYS A 368 -15.92 6.45 -2.39
C LYS A 368 -15.74 6.27 -3.90
N LEU A 369 -15.58 7.36 -4.65
CA LEU A 369 -15.32 7.27 -6.09
C LEU A 369 -13.97 6.63 -6.38
N LYS A 370 -12.94 6.95 -5.58
CA LYS A 370 -11.61 6.33 -5.71
C LYS A 370 -11.65 4.85 -5.32
N ARG A 371 -12.51 4.44 -4.38
CA ARG A 371 -12.69 3.03 -4.01
C ARG A 371 -13.32 2.20 -5.14
N LEU A 372 -14.14 2.79 -6.02
CA LEU A 372 -14.66 2.11 -7.22
C LEU A 372 -13.56 1.67 -8.20
N LEU A 373 -12.32 2.13 -8.03
CA LEU A 373 -11.19 1.74 -8.86
C LEU A 373 -10.76 0.28 -8.67
N LYS A 374 -11.32 -0.43 -7.67
CA LYS A 374 -11.01 -1.84 -7.31
C LYS A 374 -9.51 -2.08 -7.18
N LEU A 375 -8.87 -1.24 -6.38
CA LEU A 375 -7.44 -1.36 -6.13
C LEU A 375 -7.18 -2.50 -5.14
N ARG A 376 -6.10 -3.23 -5.39
CA ARG A 376 -5.57 -4.20 -4.44
C ARG A 376 -5.05 -3.50 -3.19
N ILE A 377 -5.25 -4.16 -2.07
CA ILE A 377 -4.70 -3.78 -0.78
C ILE A 377 -3.72 -4.86 -0.30
N ASN A 378 -2.79 -4.45 0.55
CA ASN A 378 -2.04 -5.33 1.43
C ASN A 378 -3.00 -5.85 2.50
N GLY A 379 -3.29 -7.14 2.42
CA GLY A 379 -4.10 -7.87 3.38
C GLY A 379 -3.25 -8.77 4.27
N GLN A 380 -3.95 -9.44 5.19
CA GLN A 380 -3.37 -10.46 6.04
C GLN A 380 -4.34 -11.61 6.27
N VAL A 381 -3.79 -12.81 6.46
CA VAL A 381 -4.50 -14.03 6.83
C VAL A 381 -4.14 -14.40 8.27
N LEU A 382 -5.11 -14.31 9.19
CA LEU A 382 -4.95 -14.79 10.56
C LEU A 382 -5.65 -16.12 10.75
N VAL A 383 -5.01 -17.06 11.44
CA VAL A 383 -5.53 -18.41 11.70
C VAL A 383 -5.56 -18.67 13.19
N PHE A 384 -6.76 -18.84 13.74
CA PHE A 384 -6.95 -19.15 15.16
C PHE A 384 -7.45 -20.58 15.34
N LEU A 385 -6.83 -21.32 16.25
CA LEU A 385 -7.31 -22.62 16.72
C LEU A 385 -8.22 -22.39 17.92
N ARG A 386 -9.50 -22.76 17.80
CA ARG A 386 -10.41 -22.72 18.94
C ARG A 386 -9.97 -23.73 20.00
N PRO A 387 -10.26 -23.46 21.29
CA PRO A 387 -10.06 -24.45 22.34
C PRO A 387 -10.73 -25.78 21.95
N PRO A 388 -10.05 -26.93 22.18
CA PRO A 388 -10.54 -28.21 21.70
C PRO A 388 -11.92 -28.53 22.30
N GLY A 389 -12.90 -28.73 21.42
CA GLY A 389 -14.20 -29.28 21.78
C GLY A 389 -14.11 -30.79 22.03
N ARG A 390 -15.24 -31.42 22.38
CA ARG A 390 -15.28 -32.88 22.61
C ARG A 390 -15.12 -33.72 21.34
N GLU A 391 -15.43 -33.18 20.16
CA GLU A 391 -15.58 -33.97 18.93
C GLU A 391 -14.88 -33.38 17.69
N GLU A 392 -14.69 -32.06 17.60
CA GLU A 392 -14.07 -31.39 16.45
C GLU A 392 -13.05 -30.33 16.88
N GLN A 393 -12.00 -30.15 16.05
CA GLN A 393 -11.12 -28.98 16.12
C GLN A 393 -11.57 -27.96 15.07
N ILE A 394 -11.68 -26.69 15.44
CA ILE A 394 -12.13 -25.64 14.52
C ILE A 394 -11.01 -24.63 14.34
N LEU A 395 -10.64 -24.40 13.07
CA LEU A 395 -9.81 -23.27 12.67
C LEU A 395 -10.69 -22.13 12.20
N ASP A 396 -10.55 -20.97 12.82
CA ASP A 396 -11.09 -19.72 12.32
C ASP A 396 -10.04 -19.03 11.44
N VAL A 397 -10.39 -18.80 10.17
CA VAL A 397 -9.54 -18.13 9.19
C VAL A 397 -10.12 -16.74 8.92
N PHE A 398 -9.31 -15.71 9.13
CA PHE A 398 -9.66 -14.32 8.92
C PHE A 398 -8.91 -13.78 7.71
N LEU A 399 -9.63 -13.11 6.83
CA LEU A 399 -9.06 -12.24 5.80
C LEU A 399 -9.29 -10.80 6.25
N LEU A 400 -8.22 -10.05 6.51
CA LEU A 400 -8.26 -8.70 7.05
C LEU A 400 -7.32 -7.76 6.27
N HIS A 401 -7.49 -6.46 6.48
CA HIS A 401 -6.53 -5.47 6.02
C HIS A 401 -5.26 -5.55 6.89
N ASN A 402 -4.07 -5.31 6.35
CA ASN A 402 -2.82 -5.42 7.12
C ASN A 402 -2.71 -4.38 8.25
N ASN A 403 -3.38 -3.24 8.11
CA ASN A 403 -3.47 -2.21 9.15
C ASN A 403 -4.50 -2.48 10.26
N VAL A 404 -5.06 -3.70 10.34
CA VAL A 404 -5.87 -4.15 11.48
C VAL A 404 -4.95 -4.84 12.50
N PRO A 405 -4.88 -4.36 13.76
CA PRO A 405 -4.00 -4.96 14.78
C PRO A 405 -4.37 -6.40 15.13
N GLU A 406 -3.39 -7.30 15.16
CA GLU A 406 -3.56 -8.72 15.50
C GLU A 406 -4.12 -8.90 16.92
N GLU A 407 -3.58 -8.16 17.89
CA GLU A 407 -3.97 -8.26 19.29
C GLU A 407 -5.43 -7.84 19.51
N GLU A 408 -5.92 -6.88 18.72
CA GLU A 408 -7.32 -6.44 18.76
C GLU A 408 -8.25 -7.57 18.30
N VAL A 409 -7.85 -8.34 17.29
CA VAL A 409 -8.60 -9.52 16.83
C VAL A 409 -8.53 -10.63 17.88
N ALA A 410 -7.34 -10.91 18.41
CA ALA A 410 -7.07 -12.01 19.33
C ALA A 410 -7.83 -11.88 20.66
N VAL A 411 -7.87 -10.70 21.27
CA VAL A 411 -8.62 -10.44 22.52
C VAL A 411 -10.10 -10.81 22.39
N ARG A 412 -10.66 -10.72 21.18
CA ARG A 412 -12.08 -10.97 20.91
C ARG A 412 -12.40 -12.41 20.53
N GLN A 413 -11.40 -13.28 20.35
CA GLN A 413 -11.61 -14.69 19.99
C GLN A 413 -11.80 -15.63 21.19
N GLY A 414 -12.09 -15.10 22.39
CA GLY A 414 -12.62 -15.91 23.51
C GLY A 414 -11.74 -17.07 23.96
N GLY A 415 -10.40 -16.92 23.88
CA GLY A 415 -9.44 -17.96 24.26
C GLY A 415 -8.95 -18.85 23.12
N ALA A 416 -9.33 -18.57 21.87
CA ALA A 416 -8.68 -19.19 20.71
C ALA A 416 -7.19 -18.82 20.63
N VAL A 417 -6.36 -19.77 20.20
CA VAL A 417 -4.91 -19.61 20.09
C VAL A 417 -4.58 -19.19 18.67
N LEU A 418 -3.93 -18.03 18.51
CA LEU A 418 -3.40 -17.64 17.22
C LEU A 418 -2.24 -18.57 16.82
N ILE A 419 -2.31 -19.11 15.61
CA ILE A 419 -1.22 -19.87 15.00
C ILE A 419 -0.32 -18.89 14.25
N LYS A 420 0.96 -18.84 14.62
CA LYS A 420 1.94 -18.01 13.91
C LYS A 420 2.17 -18.56 12.50
N VAL A 421 1.71 -17.80 11.51
CA VAL A 421 1.85 -18.08 10.08
C VAL A 421 2.44 -16.86 9.39
N SER A 422 3.01 -17.02 8.20
CA SER A 422 3.26 -15.87 7.32
C SER A 422 1.90 -15.34 6.88
N SER A 423 1.46 -14.20 7.40
CA SER A 423 0.09 -13.73 7.22
C SER A 423 -0.09 -12.85 5.97
N ASP A 424 0.97 -12.21 5.47
CA ASP A 424 0.88 -11.23 4.39
C ASP A 424 0.28 -11.80 3.09
N CYS A 425 -0.65 -11.05 2.48
CA CYS A 425 -1.23 -11.35 1.17
C CYS A 425 -1.73 -10.07 0.48
N GLU A 426 -2.17 -10.18 -0.79
CA GLU A 426 -2.85 -9.08 -1.48
C GLU A 426 -4.32 -9.43 -1.70
N LEU A 427 -5.23 -8.52 -1.33
CA LEU A 427 -6.67 -8.73 -1.43
C LEU A 427 -7.32 -7.64 -2.29
N ASP A 428 -8.37 -8.04 -2.99
CA ASP A 428 -9.23 -7.20 -3.79
C ASP A 428 -10.54 -6.98 -3.04
N ILE A 429 -10.90 -5.71 -2.86
CA ILE A 429 -12.15 -5.34 -2.20
C ILE A 429 -13.33 -5.69 -3.11
N ASP A 430 -14.38 -6.23 -2.50
CA ASP A 430 -15.60 -6.71 -3.16
C ASP A 430 -15.40 -7.94 -4.08
N HIS A 431 -14.26 -8.62 -4.00
CA HIS A 431 -14.05 -9.94 -4.60
C HIS A 431 -14.36 -11.07 -3.63
N SER A 432 -14.83 -12.20 -4.19
CA SER A 432 -15.10 -13.41 -3.43
C SER A 432 -13.85 -14.28 -3.32
N TYR A 433 -13.59 -14.76 -2.12
CA TYR A 433 -12.51 -15.68 -1.81
C TYR A 433 -13.06 -17.00 -1.31
N SER A 434 -12.26 -18.06 -1.41
CA SER A 434 -12.55 -19.37 -0.85
C SER A 434 -11.34 -19.91 -0.10
N VAL A 435 -11.58 -20.76 0.89
CA VAL A 435 -10.54 -21.49 1.62
C VAL A 435 -10.60 -22.95 1.25
N HIS A 436 -9.44 -23.51 0.93
CA HIS A 436 -9.24 -24.93 0.69
C HIS A 436 -8.30 -25.49 1.77
N CYS A 437 -8.53 -26.74 2.14
CA CYS A 437 -7.76 -27.43 3.17
C CYS A 437 -7.32 -28.79 2.62
N GLU A 438 -6.02 -29.10 2.74
CA GLU A 438 -5.46 -30.40 2.40
C GLU A 438 -5.01 -31.15 3.67
N PRO A 439 -5.31 -32.45 3.80
CA PRO A 439 -6.01 -33.32 2.82
C PRO A 439 -7.49 -32.96 2.64
N GLU A 440 -8.04 -33.28 1.46
CA GLU A 440 -9.45 -33.02 1.14
C GLU A 440 -10.40 -33.81 2.05
N GLY A 441 -11.63 -33.29 2.23
CA GLY A 441 -12.68 -33.96 3.01
C GLY A 441 -13.07 -33.26 4.31
N PHE A 442 -12.39 -32.17 4.69
CA PHE A 442 -12.79 -31.32 5.81
C PHE A 442 -13.97 -30.41 5.44
N PHE A 443 -14.80 -30.11 6.44
CA PHE A 443 -15.94 -29.22 6.24
C PHE A 443 -15.50 -27.75 6.38
N ILE A 444 -15.75 -26.95 5.35
CA ILE A 444 -15.37 -25.54 5.28
C ILE A 444 -16.63 -24.70 5.06
N GLN A 445 -16.83 -23.67 5.88
CA GLN A 445 -17.94 -22.74 5.75
C GLN A 445 -17.54 -21.27 5.93
N PRO A 446 -18.13 -20.34 5.16
CA PRO A 446 -18.91 -20.58 3.95
C PRO A 446 -18.02 -21.10 2.81
N LYS A 447 -18.62 -21.61 1.71
CA LYS A 447 -17.85 -22.06 0.53
C LYS A 447 -17.04 -20.93 -0.12
N SER A 448 -17.61 -19.73 -0.13
CA SER A 448 -16.91 -18.52 -0.55
C SER A 448 -17.49 -17.32 0.21
N LYS A 449 -16.71 -16.26 0.35
CA LYS A 449 -17.13 -15.02 1.01
C LYS A 449 -16.50 -13.82 0.32
N THR A 450 -17.31 -12.79 0.08
CA THR A 450 -16.83 -11.51 -0.42
C THR A 450 -16.00 -10.80 0.65
N PHE A 451 -14.78 -10.43 0.30
CA PHE A 451 -13.93 -9.58 1.12
C PHE A 451 -14.44 -8.14 1.05
N LYS A 452 -14.81 -7.59 2.21
CA LYS A 452 -15.34 -6.23 2.34
C LYS A 452 -14.44 -5.40 3.22
N SER A 453 -14.37 -4.11 2.92
CA SER A 453 -13.73 -3.11 3.78
C SER A 453 -14.54 -2.90 5.06
N MET A 454 -14.20 -3.65 6.12
CA MET A 454 -14.82 -3.52 7.43
C MET A 454 -13.76 -3.20 8.49
N PHE A 455 -13.95 -2.08 9.19
CA PHE A 455 -13.10 -1.63 10.29
C PHE A 455 -13.99 -1.38 11.50
N GLY A 456 -13.66 -1.97 12.64
CA GLY A 456 -14.47 -1.80 13.84
C GLY A 456 -14.41 -3.01 14.77
N PRO A 457 -15.07 -2.93 15.92
CA PRO A 457 -14.72 -3.76 17.05
C PRO A 457 -15.18 -5.22 16.95
N ASN A 458 -15.86 -5.64 15.89
CA ASN A 458 -16.42 -6.99 15.79
C ASN A 458 -15.86 -7.71 14.57
N TYR A 459 -14.68 -8.31 14.73
CA TYR A 459 -14.07 -9.16 13.72
C TYR A 459 -14.62 -10.59 13.85
N HIS A 460 -15.43 -11.00 12.88
CA HIS A 460 -15.91 -12.37 12.76
C HIS A 460 -15.05 -13.19 11.81
N PRO A 461 -14.84 -14.49 12.05
CA PRO A 461 -14.12 -15.37 11.12
C PRO A 461 -14.66 -15.23 9.70
N THR A 462 -13.75 -15.13 8.73
CA THR A 462 -14.13 -15.12 7.31
C THR A 462 -14.55 -16.53 6.91
N PHE A 463 -13.79 -17.54 7.33
CA PHE A 463 -14.05 -18.96 7.14
C PHE A 463 -13.84 -19.74 8.43
N GLN A 464 -14.50 -20.89 8.51
CA GLN A 464 -14.33 -21.89 9.56
C GLN A 464 -14.01 -23.22 8.89
N VAL A 465 -12.96 -23.87 9.35
CA VAL A 465 -12.55 -25.21 8.90
C VAL A 465 -12.72 -26.18 10.08
N SER A 466 -13.68 -27.08 9.96
CA SER A 466 -13.90 -28.17 10.92
C SER A 466 -13.00 -29.35 10.57
N LEU A 467 -12.12 -29.69 11.51
CA LEU A 467 -11.13 -30.75 11.41
C LEU A 467 -11.45 -31.89 12.37
N MET A 468 -11.05 -33.10 12.00
CA MET A 468 -11.10 -34.25 12.91
C MET A 468 -10.09 -34.04 14.05
N THR A 469 -10.41 -34.52 15.26
CA THR A 469 -9.55 -34.36 16.45
C THR A 469 -8.18 -35.04 16.34
N SER A 470 -8.00 -35.98 15.42
CA SER A 470 -6.73 -36.64 15.10
C SER A 470 -5.85 -35.87 14.10
N THR A 471 -6.32 -34.74 13.57
CA THR A 471 -5.59 -33.98 12.55
C THR A 471 -4.39 -33.27 13.18
N GLU A 472 -3.18 -33.61 12.73
CA GLU A 472 -1.94 -33.00 13.24
C GLU A 472 -1.48 -31.82 12.38
N ARG A 473 -1.66 -31.90 11.06
CA ARG A 473 -1.20 -30.90 10.10
C ARG A 473 -2.17 -30.78 8.95
N VAL A 474 -2.34 -29.54 8.48
CA VAL A 474 -3.13 -29.23 7.28
C VAL A 474 -2.41 -28.19 6.43
N VAL A 475 -2.70 -28.16 5.13
CA VAL A 475 -2.31 -27.03 4.27
C VAL A 475 -3.57 -26.21 4.00
N LEU A 476 -3.55 -24.95 4.39
CA LEU A 476 -4.61 -24.00 4.07
C LEU A 476 -4.22 -23.18 2.85
N LYS A 477 -5.16 -23.01 1.93
CA LYS A 477 -5.03 -22.21 0.72
C LYS A 477 -6.19 -21.23 0.65
N VAL A 478 -5.90 -19.96 0.39
CA VAL A 478 -6.91 -18.95 0.06
C VAL A 478 -6.85 -18.72 -1.44
N GLN A 479 -7.98 -18.87 -2.12
CA GLN A 479 -8.09 -18.69 -3.57
C GLN A 479 -9.05 -17.56 -3.92
N ASP A 480 -8.72 -16.82 -4.99
CA ASP A 480 -9.62 -15.84 -5.59
C ASP A 480 -10.72 -16.50 -6.44
N GLN A 481 -11.61 -15.69 -7.01
CA GLN A 481 -12.71 -16.18 -7.87
C GLN A 481 -12.22 -16.86 -9.16
N GLY A 482 -11.00 -16.56 -9.61
CA GLY A 482 -10.36 -17.21 -10.76
C GLY A 482 -9.66 -18.53 -10.43
N GLY A 483 -9.64 -18.93 -9.15
CA GLY A 483 -8.93 -20.11 -8.67
C GLY A 483 -7.43 -19.89 -8.48
N ASN A 484 -6.94 -18.65 -8.54
CA ASN A 484 -5.54 -18.35 -8.25
C ASN A 484 -5.29 -18.42 -6.75
N GLU A 485 -4.18 -19.04 -6.37
CA GLU A 485 -3.75 -19.10 -4.97
C GLU A 485 -3.18 -17.74 -4.55
N VAL A 486 -3.88 -17.08 -3.62
CA VAL A 486 -3.51 -15.76 -3.07
C VAL A 486 -2.67 -15.91 -1.81
N TRP A 487 -2.88 -17.02 -1.09
CA TRP A 487 -2.12 -17.35 0.10
C TRP A 487 -2.12 -18.86 0.32
N ILE A 488 -0.98 -19.41 0.75
CA ILE A 488 -0.82 -20.83 1.06
C ILE A 488 0.10 -21.00 2.26
N TYR A 489 -0.31 -21.81 3.22
CA TYR A 489 0.53 -22.11 4.37
C TYR A 489 0.25 -23.48 4.98
N ARG A 490 1.29 -24.09 5.53
CA ARG A 490 1.19 -25.36 6.27
C ARG A 490 0.98 -25.07 7.76
N VAL A 491 -0.20 -25.42 8.25
CA VAL A 491 -0.61 -25.24 9.65
C VAL A 491 -0.34 -26.52 10.44
N SER A 492 0.33 -26.37 11.59
CA SER A 492 0.52 -27.46 12.56
C SER A 492 -0.42 -27.26 13.74
N LEU A 493 -1.16 -28.29 14.11
CA LEU A 493 -2.23 -28.29 15.13
C LEU A 493 -1.79 -28.93 16.44
N GLU A 494 -0.51 -29.27 16.55
CA GLU A 494 0.06 -29.84 17.77
C GLU A 494 -0.16 -28.86 18.95
N ASP A 495 -0.66 -29.40 20.07
CA ASP A 495 -0.91 -28.64 21.30
C ASP A 495 0.35 -27.83 21.68
N PRO A 496 0.26 -26.49 21.82
CA PRO A 496 1.38 -25.67 22.28
C PRO A 496 1.94 -26.15 23.64
N ARG A 497 1.17 -26.93 24.42
CA ARG A 497 1.63 -27.56 25.66
C ARG A 497 2.51 -28.79 25.45
N LYS A 498 2.49 -29.42 24.28
CA LYS A 498 3.44 -30.51 23.91
C LYS A 498 4.80 -29.98 23.46
N GLU A 499 4.94 -28.70 23.10
CA GLU A 499 6.24 -28.10 22.76
C GLU A 499 7.24 -28.09 23.93
N LEU A 500 6.76 -28.24 25.17
CA LEU A 500 7.63 -28.43 26.33
C LEU A 500 8.33 -29.80 26.36
N SER A 501 7.93 -30.75 25.51
CA SER A 501 8.39 -32.14 25.61
C SER A 501 9.33 -32.60 24.49
N GLN A 502 9.26 -32.08 23.26
CA GLN A 502 10.09 -32.61 22.16
C GLN A 502 10.40 -31.54 21.08
N ARG A 503 11.37 -30.64 21.33
CA ARG A 503 11.96 -29.80 20.28
C ARG A 503 13.08 -30.54 19.54
N ASN A 504 12.75 -31.13 18.39
CA ASN A 504 13.70 -31.36 17.30
C ASN A 504 13.27 -30.50 16.10
N VAL A 505 13.94 -29.37 15.89
CA VAL A 505 13.76 -28.49 14.72
C VAL A 505 14.96 -28.69 13.76
N PRO A 506 14.75 -28.79 12.43
CA PRO A 506 15.82 -28.95 11.44
C PRO A 506 16.77 -27.73 11.36
N ALA A 507 17.98 -27.97 10.87
CA ALA A 507 19.18 -27.16 11.13
C ALA A 507 19.44 -25.96 10.18
N GLU A 508 18.47 -25.47 9.40
CA GLU A 508 18.79 -24.56 8.28
C GLU A 508 18.37 -23.08 8.43
N SER A 509 17.91 -22.64 9.60
CA SER A 509 17.60 -21.21 9.84
C SER A 509 18.07 -20.64 11.18
N ARG A 510 18.96 -21.35 11.90
CA ARG A 510 19.44 -20.89 13.20
C ARG A 510 20.61 -19.92 13.06
N ASP A 511 20.58 -18.83 13.82
CA ASP A 511 21.70 -17.90 13.93
C ASP A 511 22.98 -18.65 14.38
N PRO A 512 24.17 -18.36 13.80
CA PRO A 512 25.40 -19.08 14.13
C PRO A 512 25.74 -19.11 15.62
N ALA A 513 25.35 -18.10 16.41
CA ALA A 513 25.57 -18.07 17.86
C ALA A 513 24.63 -19.03 18.60
N GLU A 514 23.36 -19.12 18.17
CA GLU A 514 22.41 -20.08 18.72
C GLU A 514 22.80 -21.51 18.35
N GLU A 515 23.23 -21.73 17.10
CA GLU A 515 23.72 -23.02 16.61
C GLU A 515 25.00 -23.45 17.35
N TRP A 516 25.93 -22.52 17.56
CA TRP A 516 27.14 -22.76 18.35
C TRP A 516 26.78 -23.23 19.76
N LEU A 517 25.98 -22.46 20.50
CA LEU A 517 25.56 -22.81 21.86
C LEU A 517 24.79 -24.14 21.90
N LEU A 518 23.91 -24.40 20.95
CA LEU A 518 23.23 -25.69 20.80
C LEU A 518 24.20 -26.85 20.65
N SER A 519 25.20 -26.68 19.78
CA SER A 519 26.16 -27.73 19.44
C SER A 519 27.11 -28.04 20.60
N VAL A 520 27.42 -27.05 21.45
CA VAL A 520 28.35 -27.21 22.59
C VAL A 520 27.64 -27.36 23.94
N ARG A 521 26.32 -27.15 24.02
CA ARG A 521 25.50 -27.14 25.26
C ARG A 521 25.82 -28.30 26.19
N THR A 522 25.83 -29.53 25.68
CA THR A 522 26.11 -30.73 26.50
C THR A 522 27.51 -30.70 27.11
N GLU A 523 28.49 -30.21 26.36
CA GLU A 523 29.89 -30.20 26.79
C GLU A 523 30.17 -29.04 27.75
N PHE A 524 29.53 -27.88 27.51
CA PHE A 524 29.54 -26.74 28.42
C PHE A 524 28.95 -27.14 29.78
N ILE A 525 27.74 -27.72 29.80
CA ILE A 525 27.07 -28.17 31.04
C ILE A 525 27.93 -29.18 31.82
N LYS A 526 28.65 -30.06 31.12
CA LYS A 526 29.50 -31.07 31.79
C LYS A 526 30.75 -30.48 32.45
N ARG A 527 31.29 -29.40 31.88
CA ARG A 527 32.63 -28.86 32.20
C ARG A 527 32.62 -27.56 32.99
N VAL A 528 31.51 -26.82 32.95
CA VAL A 528 31.37 -25.55 33.68
C VAL A 528 31.46 -25.79 35.19
N SER A 529 32.31 -24.99 35.85
CA SER A 529 32.47 -25.01 37.30
C SER A 529 31.46 -24.06 37.96
N LEU A 530 31.13 -24.29 39.23
CA LEU A 530 30.21 -23.41 39.96
C LEU A 530 30.71 -21.94 40.05
N PRO A 531 32.00 -21.66 40.28
CA PRO A 531 32.52 -20.28 40.25
C PRO A 531 32.34 -19.62 38.89
N LEU A 532 32.71 -20.31 37.81
CA LEU A 532 32.55 -19.77 36.45
C LEU A 532 31.09 -19.50 36.12
N LEU A 533 30.16 -20.36 36.56
CA LEU A 533 28.73 -20.14 36.35
C LEU A 533 28.21 -18.89 37.08
N LYS A 534 28.71 -18.61 38.28
CA LYS A 534 28.34 -17.39 39.03
C LYS A 534 28.85 -16.13 38.32
N ASP A 535 30.11 -16.14 37.88
CA ASP A 535 30.69 -15.01 37.14
C ASP A 535 29.97 -14.76 35.81
N LEU A 536 29.52 -15.83 35.14
CA LEU A 536 28.70 -15.73 33.92
C LEU A 536 27.32 -15.13 34.20
N LEU A 537 26.66 -15.54 35.29
CA LEU A 537 25.38 -14.99 35.70
C LEU A 537 25.46 -13.50 35.99
N ASP A 538 26.50 -13.07 36.71
CA ASP A 538 26.68 -11.66 37.05
C ASP A 538 26.98 -10.81 35.78
N LYS A 539 27.77 -11.32 34.83
CA LYS A 539 27.95 -10.67 33.52
C LYS A 539 26.65 -10.60 32.71
N LEU A 540 25.87 -11.68 32.65
CA LEU A 540 24.61 -11.69 31.93
C LEU A 540 23.58 -10.71 32.53
N PHE A 541 23.56 -10.57 33.85
CA PHE A 541 22.72 -9.59 34.53
C PHE A 541 23.21 -8.16 34.27
N GLN A 542 24.52 -7.92 34.31
CA GLN A 542 25.12 -6.61 33.99
C GLN A 542 24.78 -6.13 32.57
N PHE A 543 24.74 -7.04 31.60
CA PHE A 543 24.34 -6.74 30.22
C PHE A 543 22.82 -6.81 29.98
N GLU A 544 22.02 -6.86 31.06
CA GLU A 544 20.55 -6.93 31.03
C GLU A 544 19.99 -8.10 30.21
N VAL A 545 20.78 -9.17 30.04
CA VAL A 545 20.38 -10.37 29.30
C VAL A 545 19.46 -11.25 30.13
N ILE A 546 19.65 -11.30 31.45
CA ILE A 546 18.78 -12.02 32.39
C ILE A 546 18.19 -11.05 33.42
N SER A 547 16.96 -11.27 33.84
CA SER A 547 16.33 -10.49 34.91
C SER A 547 16.87 -10.90 36.28
N GLU A 548 16.61 -10.09 37.30
CA GLU A 548 16.97 -10.40 38.69
C GLU A 548 16.32 -11.72 39.14
N SER A 549 15.05 -11.95 38.76
CA SER A 549 14.33 -13.19 39.05
C SER A 549 14.94 -14.42 38.37
N GLU A 550 15.40 -14.30 37.12
CA GLU A 550 16.06 -15.40 36.40
C GLU A 550 17.46 -15.68 36.96
N MET A 551 18.18 -14.63 37.35
CA MET A 551 19.48 -14.77 38.00
C MET A 551 19.36 -15.50 39.34
N GLU A 552 18.40 -15.11 40.18
CA GLU A 552 18.16 -15.75 41.48
C GLU A 552 17.62 -17.18 41.34
N SER A 553 16.80 -17.46 40.33
CA SER A 553 16.39 -18.83 39.99
C SER A 553 17.60 -19.71 39.65
N ALA A 554 18.46 -19.25 38.75
CA ALA A 554 19.65 -20.00 38.33
C ALA A 554 20.67 -20.16 39.47
N LYS A 555 20.83 -19.13 40.32
CA LYS A 555 21.66 -19.21 41.54
C LYS A 555 21.11 -20.26 42.50
N THR A 556 19.81 -20.23 42.79
CA THR A 556 19.14 -21.21 43.66
C THR A 556 19.28 -22.63 43.13
N LYS A 557 19.07 -22.83 41.82
CA LYS A 557 19.19 -24.14 41.17
C LYS A 557 20.62 -24.65 41.15
N SER A 558 21.60 -23.76 40.92
CA SER A 558 23.02 -24.12 40.98
C SER A 558 23.51 -24.52 42.39
N GLN A 559 22.85 -24.01 43.43
CA GLN A 559 23.14 -24.34 44.84
C GLN A 559 22.49 -25.66 45.27
N ASN A 560 21.24 -25.89 44.89
CA ASN A 560 20.48 -27.08 45.29
C ASN A 560 20.81 -28.31 44.43
N ASP A 561 20.91 -28.13 43.12
CA ASP A 561 21.00 -29.21 42.14
C ASP A 561 22.41 -29.27 41.49
N GLY A 562 23.26 -28.29 41.79
CA GLY A 562 24.66 -28.22 41.36
C GLY A 562 24.88 -27.43 40.07
N ALA A 563 26.14 -27.14 39.78
CA ALA A 563 26.55 -26.25 38.67
C ALA A 563 26.02 -26.67 37.29
N ARG A 564 25.80 -27.97 37.07
CA ARG A 564 25.31 -28.49 35.78
C ARG A 564 23.87 -28.09 35.51
N ASP A 565 23.02 -28.13 36.54
CA ASP A 565 21.60 -27.83 36.40
C ASP A 565 21.35 -26.33 36.36
N GLY A 566 22.11 -25.54 37.14
CA GLY A 566 22.16 -24.09 36.97
C GLY A 566 22.66 -23.67 35.59
N ALA A 567 23.72 -24.29 35.07
CA ALA A 567 24.21 -23.99 33.72
C ALA A 567 23.23 -24.38 32.62
N ARG A 568 22.46 -25.48 32.82
CA ARG A 568 21.41 -25.88 31.88
C ARG A 568 20.35 -24.79 31.77
N GLU A 569 19.90 -24.29 32.90
CA GLU A 569 18.90 -23.23 33.01
C GLU A 569 19.39 -21.92 32.38
N VAL A 570 20.62 -21.50 32.66
CA VAL A 570 21.21 -20.29 32.04
C VAL A 570 21.26 -20.40 30.52
N VAL A 571 21.70 -21.55 29.98
CA VAL A 571 21.74 -21.75 28.53
C VAL A 571 20.33 -21.80 27.92
N ASP A 572 19.31 -22.28 28.64
CA ASP A 572 17.93 -22.27 28.15
C ASP A 572 17.33 -20.87 28.14
N VAL A 573 17.51 -20.11 29.22
CA VAL A 573 17.03 -18.72 29.34
C VAL A 573 17.65 -17.86 28.24
N VAL A 574 18.98 -17.89 28.11
CA VAL A 574 19.72 -17.10 27.11
C VAL A 574 19.29 -17.48 25.68
N ARG A 575 19.05 -18.75 25.41
CA ARG A 575 18.59 -19.20 24.09
C ARG A 575 17.15 -18.79 23.79
N ASN A 576 16.26 -18.80 24.77
CA ASN A 576 14.88 -18.36 24.59
C ASN A 576 14.77 -16.85 24.32
N LYS A 577 15.77 -16.07 24.75
CA LYS A 577 15.88 -14.63 24.46
C LYS A 577 16.55 -14.31 23.11
N GLY A 578 16.98 -15.34 22.37
CA GLY A 578 17.44 -15.22 20.99
C GLY A 578 18.94 -14.94 20.80
N ALA A 579 19.33 -14.71 19.55
CA ALA A 579 20.72 -14.70 19.10
C ALA A 579 21.60 -13.63 19.75
N ALA A 580 21.06 -12.44 20.05
CA ALA A 580 21.81 -11.38 20.72
C ALA A 580 22.23 -11.80 22.13
N ALA A 581 21.32 -12.37 22.91
CA ALA A 581 21.59 -12.93 24.23
C ALA A 581 22.64 -14.06 24.15
N CYS A 582 22.52 -14.93 23.15
CA CYS A 582 23.49 -16.00 22.88
C CYS A 582 24.90 -15.47 22.63
N ARG A 583 25.06 -14.39 21.84
CA ARG A 583 26.36 -13.75 21.60
C ARG A 583 26.98 -13.19 22.88
N VAL A 584 26.19 -12.59 23.76
CA VAL A 584 26.68 -12.07 25.05
C VAL A 584 27.20 -13.19 25.94
N LEU A 585 26.48 -14.32 26.04
CA LEU A 585 26.97 -15.48 26.80
C LEU A 585 28.28 -16.06 26.21
N ILE A 586 28.37 -16.16 24.88
CA ILE A 586 29.58 -16.65 24.21
C ILE A 586 30.78 -15.74 24.49
N ASN A 587 30.58 -14.42 24.42
CA ASN A 587 31.64 -13.45 24.69
C ASN A 587 32.05 -13.47 26.17
N ALA A 588 31.08 -13.52 27.08
CA ALA A 588 31.36 -13.64 28.52
C ALA A 588 32.14 -14.92 28.84
N LEU A 589 31.81 -16.05 28.21
CA LEU A 589 32.56 -17.31 28.37
C LEU A 589 33.99 -17.20 27.82
N ARG A 590 34.17 -16.54 26.67
CA ARG A 590 35.49 -16.32 26.07
C ARG A 590 36.39 -15.44 26.94
N GLU A 591 35.80 -14.46 27.62
CA GLU A 591 36.50 -13.56 28.54
C GLU A 591 36.84 -14.23 29.87
N LEU A 592 35.89 -14.96 30.47
CA LEU A 592 36.04 -15.52 31.81
C LEU A 592 36.83 -16.84 31.83
N ASP A 593 36.69 -17.69 30.81
CA ASP A 593 37.45 -18.94 30.68
C ASP A 593 37.72 -19.28 29.21
N ARG A 594 38.79 -18.65 28.69
CA ARG A 594 39.27 -18.86 27.33
C ARG A 594 39.62 -20.32 27.03
N LEU A 595 40.18 -21.06 28.00
CA LEU A 595 40.58 -22.45 27.80
C LEU A 595 39.38 -23.38 27.66
N LEU A 596 38.31 -23.13 28.42
CA LEU A 596 37.05 -23.84 28.26
C LEU A 596 36.40 -23.48 26.91
N TYR A 597 36.40 -22.21 26.54
CA TYR A 597 35.88 -21.76 25.24
C TYR A 597 36.58 -22.46 24.06
N GLU A 598 37.92 -22.48 24.03
CA GLU A 598 38.70 -23.13 22.96
C GLU A 598 38.47 -24.66 22.90
N LYS A 599 38.24 -25.32 24.05
CA LYS A 599 37.87 -26.74 24.12
C LYS A 599 36.47 -27.02 23.56
N LEU A 600 35.52 -26.11 23.77
CA LEU A 600 34.16 -26.22 23.25
C LEU A 600 34.13 -25.96 21.73
N ASP A 601 34.86 -24.94 21.26
CA ASP A 601 34.97 -24.62 19.83
C ASP A 601 35.64 -25.76 19.03
N SER A 602 36.74 -26.30 19.54
CA SER A 602 37.42 -27.46 18.91
C SER A 602 36.58 -28.74 18.92
N SER A 603 35.65 -28.90 19.87
CA SER A 603 34.69 -30.00 19.92
C SER A 603 33.57 -29.84 18.88
N GLN A 604 33.14 -28.60 18.62
CA GLN A 604 32.19 -28.30 17.55
C GLN A 604 32.80 -28.49 16.16
N ARG A 605 34.02 -27.98 15.90
CA ARG A 605 34.71 -28.15 14.60
C ARG A 605 34.90 -29.62 14.23
N ARG A 606 35.22 -30.48 15.19
CA ARG A 606 35.26 -31.94 15.00
C ARG A 606 33.89 -32.52 14.63
N ARG A 607 32.80 -32.07 15.24
CA ARG A 607 31.44 -32.51 14.89
C ARG A 607 30.99 -32.07 13.50
N ILE A 608 31.44 -30.91 13.02
CA ILE A 608 31.16 -30.42 11.65
C ILE A 608 31.91 -31.28 10.63
N TYR A 609 33.19 -31.58 10.86
CA TYR A 609 34.02 -32.42 9.99
C TYR A 609 33.48 -33.85 9.78
N PHE A 610 32.81 -34.42 10.80
CA PHE A 610 32.16 -35.73 10.71
C PHE A 610 30.79 -35.69 10.00
N ARG A 611 30.12 -34.53 9.93
CA ARG A 611 28.81 -34.37 9.27
C ARG A 611 28.92 -34.08 7.76
N SER A 612 30.05 -33.54 7.29
CA SER A 612 30.25 -33.16 5.87
C SER A 612 30.73 -34.29 4.96
N GLY A 613 30.88 -35.52 5.45
CA GLY A 613 31.34 -36.66 4.66
C GLY A 613 32.85 -36.59 4.35
N GLY A 614 33.57 -37.65 4.70
CA GLY A 614 34.98 -37.80 4.36
C GLY A 614 35.17 -37.84 2.84
N ALA A 615 35.68 -36.75 2.26
CA ALA A 615 36.38 -36.79 0.99
C ALA A 615 37.82 -37.21 1.25
N LYS A 616 38.27 -38.22 0.51
CA LYS A 616 39.65 -38.69 0.44
C LYS A 616 40.58 -37.52 0.12
N GLU A 617 41.66 -37.38 0.89
CA GLU A 617 42.93 -36.92 0.35
C GLU A 617 44.00 -37.98 0.61
N CYS A 618 44.63 -38.37 -0.50
CA CYS A 618 45.85 -39.15 -0.57
C CYS A 618 46.94 -38.48 0.26
N VAL A 619 47.62 -39.26 1.10
CA VAL A 619 48.98 -38.94 1.54
C VAL A 619 49.90 -39.91 0.81
N CYS A 620 50.64 -39.40 -0.17
CA CYS A 620 51.85 -40.05 -0.66
C CYS A 620 52.86 -40.15 0.49
N MET A 621 53.56 -41.29 0.54
CA MET A 621 54.87 -41.39 1.22
C MET A 621 55.87 -40.43 0.59
#